data_AF-A0A0L6W916-F1
#
_entry.id   AF-A0A0L6W916-F1
#
_cell.length_a   1.000
_cell.length_b   1.000
_cell.length_c   1.000
_cell.angle_alpha   90.00
_cell.angle_beta   90.00
_cell.angle_gamma   90.00
#
_symmetry.space_group_name_H-M   'P 1'
#
loop_
_entity.id
_entity.type
_entity.pdbx_description
1 polymer ?
#
loop_
_entity_poly.entity_id
_entity_poly.type
_entity_poly.pdbx_seq_one_letter_code
_entity_poly.pdbx_strand_id
1 'polypeptide(L)'
;MQLIMKMTLSDLVDIHITQQYIQYLQDATLENGDLTPEDIELLLNPPHKSFEFDDEHDCDTLLSVQLFMSSNTVELYNGAKEAIQIAHPVNEILSYDQVKRLIAGITGVWPITKHMCPNSCMAYTGPLVDRDTCLHYKAWKFLLYLFGLGPGLLYCVLPTDIWRSYSKLVSGVCIIYQKSITQTQIQVAHLHLIQFVAKFESMYIQCHED
;
A
#
# COMPACT_ATOMS: atom_id res chain seq x y z
N MET A 1 6.50 -5.43 -36.16
CA MET A 1 5.24 -4.80 -36.64
C MET A 1 4.31 -4.64 -35.44
N GLN A 2 4.54 -3.64 -34.59
CA GLN A 2 3.63 -3.29 -33.50
C GLN A 2 2.68 -2.21 -34.03
N LEU A 3 1.42 -2.58 -34.21
CA LEU A 3 0.35 -1.61 -34.35
C LEU A 3 0.21 -0.89 -33.01
N ILE A 4 0.91 0.24 -32.84
CA ILE A 4 0.49 1.26 -31.88
C ILE A 4 -0.79 1.83 -32.47
N MET A 5 -1.94 1.29 -32.06
CA MET A 5 -3.22 1.99 -32.21
C MET A 5 -3.01 3.35 -31.55
N LYS A 6 -2.88 4.42 -32.34
CA LYS A 6 -3.03 5.79 -31.84
C LYS A 6 -4.42 5.84 -31.23
N MET A 7 -4.49 5.67 -29.92
CA MET A 7 -5.75 5.69 -29.20
C MET A 7 -6.26 7.12 -29.23
N THR A 8 -7.29 7.37 -30.04
CA THR A 8 -7.94 8.67 -30.08
C THR A 8 -8.48 8.96 -28.68
N LEU A 9 -8.00 10.04 -28.08
CA LEU A 9 -8.43 10.47 -26.76
C LEU A 9 -9.91 10.88 -26.83
N SER A 10 -10.70 10.40 -25.88
CA SER A 10 -12.10 10.73 -25.75
C SER A 10 -12.29 12.15 -25.22
N ASP A 11 -13.37 12.80 -25.62
CA ASP A 11 -13.82 14.07 -25.02
C ASP A 11 -14.51 13.86 -23.66
N LEU A 12 -14.90 12.61 -23.33
CA LEU A 12 -15.46 12.26 -22.04
C LEU A 12 -14.35 12.14 -21.01
N VAL A 13 -14.35 13.04 -20.02
CA VAL A 13 -13.29 13.19 -19.00
C VAL A 13 -12.89 11.86 -18.35
N ASP A 14 -13.86 11.04 -17.94
CA ASP A 14 -13.58 9.76 -17.26
C ASP A 14 -12.89 8.75 -18.19
N ILE A 15 -13.30 8.71 -19.46
CA ILE A 15 -12.71 7.83 -20.47
C ILE A 15 -11.33 8.35 -20.86
N HIS A 16 -11.17 9.66 -21.00
CA HIS A 16 -9.91 10.32 -21.28
C HIS A 16 -8.85 9.99 -20.22
N ILE A 17 -9.21 10.14 -18.94
CA ILE A 17 -8.30 9.83 -17.82
C ILE A 17 -7.96 8.34 -17.80
N THR A 18 -8.93 7.46 -18.04
CA THR A 18 -8.68 6.01 -18.16
C THR A 18 -7.70 5.72 -19.30
N GLN A 19 -7.86 6.37 -20.44
CA GLN A 19 -6.97 6.25 -21.59
C GLN A 19 -5.55 6.74 -21.28
N GLN A 20 -5.41 7.84 -20.53
CA GLN A 20 -4.13 8.32 -20.06
C GLN A 20 -3.48 7.30 -19.10
N TYR A 21 -4.21 6.73 -18.13
CA TYR A 21 -3.68 5.68 -17.27
C TYR A 21 -3.21 4.44 -18.04
N ILE A 22 -3.95 4.01 -19.07
CA ILE A 22 -3.51 2.91 -19.95
C ILE A 22 -2.16 3.23 -20.59
N GLN A 23 -1.99 4.45 -21.09
CA GLN A 23 -0.74 4.89 -21.69
C GLN A 23 0.39 4.94 -20.66
N TYR A 24 0.14 5.50 -19.46
CA TYR A 24 1.13 5.52 -18.37
C TYR A 24 1.58 4.11 -17.98
N LEU A 25 0.68 3.14 -17.95
CA LEU A 25 1.02 1.74 -17.65
C LEU A 25 1.82 1.08 -18.78
N GLN A 26 1.52 1.42 -20.04
CA GLN A 26 2.25 0.89 -21.21
C GLN A 26 3.66 1.46 -21.31
N ASP A 27 3.82 2.73 -20.97
CA ASP A 27 5.08 3.46 -21.04
C ASP A 27 5.87 3.38 -19.71
N ALA A 28 5.38 2.66 -18.70
CA ALA A 28 5.98 2.60 -17.38
C ALA A 28 7.40 1.98 -17.43
N THR A 29 8.37 2.70 -16.86
CA THR A 29 9.74 2.23 -16.62
C THR A 29 10.10 2.49 -15.16
N LEU A 30 11.27 2.00 -14.72
CA LEU A 30 11.71 2.22 -13.35
C LEU A 30 12.11 3.70 -13.13
N GLU A 31 12.54 4.37 -14.19
CA GLU A 31 13.12 5.72 -14.20
C GLU A 31 12.11 6.84 -14.46
N ASN A 32 10.89 6.51 -14.90
CA ASN A 32 9.85 7.50 -15.16
C ASN A 32 8.77 7.57 -14.06
N GLY A 33 9.07 6.95 -12.91
CA GLY A 33 8.25 7.01 -11.70
C GLY A 33 8.70 8.10 -10.73
N ASP A 34 8.28 7.94 -9.47
CA ASP A 34 8.54 8.90 -8.38
C ASP A 34 9.78 8.56 -7.54
N LEU A 35 10.60 7.62 -8.01
CA LEU A 35 11.79 7.15 -7.31
C LEU A 35 12.96 8.07 -7.61
N THR A 36 13.75 8.38 -6.60
CA THR A 36 15.01 9.10 -6.81
C THR A 36 16.02 8.18 -7.51
N PRO A 37 17.05 8.73 -8.20
CA PRO A 37 18.12 7.92 -8.76
C PRO A 37 18.77 7.00 -7.72
N GLU A 38 18.91 7.48 -6.48
CA GLU A 38 19.42 6.70 -5.36
C GLU A 38 18.49 5.54 -4.98
N ASP A 39 17.17 5.75 -4.96
CA ASP A 39 16.19 4.68 -4.70
C ASP A 39 16.21 3.63 -5.82
N ILE A 40 16.35 4.06 -7.08
CA ILE A 40 16.47 3.17 -8.23
C ILE A 40 17.75 2.33 -8.14
N GLU A 41 18.89 2.96 -7.79
CA GLU A 41 20.15 2.26 -7.60
C GLU A 41 20.04 1.21 -6.49
N LEU A 42 19.40 1.54 -5.38
CA LEU A 42 19.16 0.62 -4.26
C LEU A 42 18.22 -0.53 -4.65
N LEU A 43 17.18 -0.27 -5.44
CA LEU A 43 16.26 -1.31 -5.92
C LEU A 43 16.94 -2.28 -6.89
N LEU A 44 17.81 -1.77 -7.76
CA LEU A 44 18.58 -2.59 -8.70
C LEU A 44 19.74 -3.33 -8.02
N ASN A 45 20.28 -2.77 -6.93
CA ASN A 45 21.41 -3.30 -6.17
C ASN A 45 21.08 -3.37 -4.67
N PRO A 46 20.17 -4.28 -4.26
CA PRO A 46 19.75 -4.35 -2.87
C PRO A 46 20.92 -4.70 -1.93
N PRO A 47 20.93 -4.20 -0.69
CA PRO A 47 21.98 -4.53 0.26
C PRO A 47 22.03 -6.05 0.52
N HIS A 48 23.18 -6.68 0.23
CA HIS A 48 23.38 -8.12 0.48
C HIS A 48 23.94 -8.43 1.87
N LYS A 49 24.31 -7.40 2.64
CA LYS A 49 24.86 -7.56 3.98
C LYS A 49 23.72 -7.60 5.00
N SER A 50 23.76 -8.56 5.92
CA SER A 50 22.88 -8.54 7.09
C SER A 50 23.13 -7.25 7.88
N PHE A 51 22.05 -6.54 8.18
CA PHE A 51 22.10 -5.42 9.11
C PHE A 51 22.04 -5.98 10.54
N GLU A 52 23.05 -5.67 11.34
CA GLU A 52 23.13 -6.05 12.75
C GLU A 52 23.30 -4.77 13.57
N PHE A 53 22.50 -4.62 14.62
CA PHE A 53 22.68 -3.57 15.60
C PHE A 53 23.80 -3.96 16.56
N ASP A 54 24.64 -3.01 16.94
CA ASP A 54 25.54 -3.17 18.06
C ASP A 54 24.78 -2.87 19.36
N ASP A 55 24.48 -3.89 20.17
CA ASP A 55 23.70 -3.75 21.40
C ASP A 55 24.29 -2.73 22.39
N GLU A 56 25.61 -2.49 22.36
CA GLU A 56 26.28 -1.57 23.28
C GLU A 56 26.27 -0.12 22.76
N HIS A 57 26.40 0.08 21.45
CA HIS A 57 26.51 1.40 20.84
C HIS A 57 25.20 1.93 20.23
N ASP A 58 24.29 1.05 19.81
CA ASP A 58 23.03 1.39 19.15
C ASP A 58 21.80 1.25 20.07
N CYS A 59 21.98 1.21 21.38
CA CYS A 59 20.91 0.92 22.33
C CYS A 59 19.71 1.89 22.21
N ASP A 60 19.95 3.18 21.98
CA ASP A 60 18.90 4.19 21.78
C ASP A 60 18.16 4.00 20.44
N THR A 61 18.90 3.62 19.39
CA THR A 61 18.35 3.32 18.07
C THR A 61 17.48 2.05 18.13
N LEU A 62 17.98 1.00 18.79
CA LEU A 62 17.25 -0.24 19.04
C LEU A 62 15.96 0.02 19.81
N LEU A 63 16.03 0.81 20.90
CA LEU A 63 14.86 1.21 21.68
C LEU A 63 13.87 2.00 20.80
N SER A 64 14.36 2.91 19.97
CA SER A 64 13.54 3.68 19.02
C SER A 64 12.80 2.78 18.03
N VAL A 65 13.47 1.75 17.48
CA VAL A 65 12.86 0.76 16.58
C VAL A 65 11.83 -0.09 17.33
N GLN A 66 12.14 -0.58 18.53
CA GLN A 66 11.20 -1.37 19.34
C GLN A 66 9.95 -0.59 19.72
N LEU A 67 10.10 0.69 20.09
CA LEU A 67 8.99 1.60 20.33
C LEU A 67 8.14 1.79 19.06
N PHE A 68 8.78 1.95 17.91
CA PHE A 68 8.08 2.08 16.64
C PHE A 68 7.27 0.81 16.31
N MET A 69 7.88 -0.37 16.46
CA MET A 69 7.22 -1.65 16.20
C MET A 69 6.08 -1.97 17.16
N SER A 70 6.13 -1.45 18.39
CA SER A 70 5.06 -1.60 19.39
C SER A 70 4.00 -0.49 19.33
N SER A 71 4.28 0.61 18.60
CA SER A 71 3.35 1.73 18.44
C SER A 71 2.50 1.57 17.18
N ASN A 72 1.19 1.69 17.32
CA ASN A 72 0.26 1.67 16.18
C ASN A 72 -0.10 3.06 15.66
N THR A 73 0.29 4.14 16.35
CA THR A 73 0.10 5.53 15.92
C THR A 73 1.32 6.40 16.21
N VAL A 74 1.41 7.55 15.52
CA VAL A 74 2.49 8.53 15.73
C VAL A 74 2.38 9.16 17.12
N GLU A 75 1.16 9.39 17.59
CA GLU A 75 0.88 10.00 18.90
C GLU A 75 1.33 9.09 20.05
N LEU A 76 1.08 7.78 19.93
CA LEU A 76 1.52 6.82 20.94
C LEU A 76 3.04 6.76 21.02
N TYR A 77 3.72 6.74 19.87
CA TYR A 77 5.18 6.79 19.80
C TYR A 77 5.73 8.07 20.45
N ASN A 78 5.18 9.23 20.08
CA ASN A 78 5.64 10.51 20.62
C ASN A 78 5.40 10.62 22.13
N GLY A 79 4.27 10.14 22.64
CA GLY A 79 4.01 10.10 24.08
C GLY A 79 4.99 9.21 24.84
N ALA A 80 5.32 8.04 24.28
CA ALA A 80 6.34 7.16 24.88
C ALA A 80 7.73 7.80 24.86
N LYS A 81 8.11 8.41 23.73
CA LYS A 81 9.36 9.17 23.59
C LYS A 81 9.46 10.28 24.63
N GLU A 82 8.42 11.09 24.82
CA GLU A 82 8.41 12.16 25.81
C GLU A 82 8.60 11.62 27.23
N ALA A 83 7.88 10.56 27.60
CA ALA A 83 8.01 9.94 28.92
C ALA A 83 9.44 9.42 29.18
N ILE A 84 10.06 8.80 28.17
CA ILE A 84 11.44 8.31 28.26
C ILE A 84 12.41 9.49 28.38
N GLN A 85 12.23 10.56 27.60
CA GLN A 85 13.10 11.74 27.69
C GLN A 85 13.04 12.42 29.07
N ILE A 86 11.87 12.41 29.71
CA ILE A 86 11.71 12.93 31.09
C ILE A 86 12.49 12.07 32.08
N ALA A 87 12.36 10.73 32.00
CA ALA A 87 13.02 9.82 32.92
C ALA A 87 14.54 9.71 32.66
N HIS A 88 14.95 9.79 31.40
CA HIS A 88 16.31 9.61 30.94
C HIS A 88 16.69 10.67 29.88
N PRO A 89 17.06 11.89 30.31
CA PRO A 89 17.33 13.01 29.39
C PRO A 89 18.56 12.83 28.48
N VAL A 90 19.43 11.87 28.79
CA VAL A 90 20.67 11.60 28.04
C VAL A 90 20.39 10.78 26.78
N ASN A 91 19.35 9.95 26.79
CA ASN A 91 19.02 9.10 25.66
C ASN A 91 18.55 9.93 24.47
N GLU A 92 19.04 9.59 23.28
CA GLU A 92 18.67 10.23 22.03
C GLU A 92 17.66 9.35 21.27
N ILE A 93 16.40 9.38 21.73
CA ILE A 93 15.33 8.66 21.06
C ILE A 93 15.02 9.33 19.73
N LEU A 94 15.08 8.56 18.64
CA LEU A 94 14.78 9.05 17.30
C LEU A 94 13.35 9.59 17.20
N SER A 95 13.08 10.43 16.23
CA SER A 95 11.70 10.77 15.85
C SER A 95 11.07 9.63 15.05
N TYR A 96 9.75 9.59 15.03
CA TYR A 96 8.99 8.61 14.26
C TYR A 96 9.40 8.58 12.77
N ASP A 97 9.67 9.75 12.18
CA ASP A 97 10.14 9.88 10.80
C ASP A 97 11.58 9.37 10.61
N GLN A 98 12.48 9.66 11.56
CA GLN A 98 13.85 9.11 11.53
C GLN A 98 13.85 7.59 11.60
N VAL A 99 13.02 6.98 12.46
CA VAL A 99 12.90 5.52 12.51
C VAL A 99 12.36 4.95 11.19
N LYS A 100 11.37 5.60 10.57
CA LYS A 100 10.87 5.19 9.26
C LYS A 100 11.95 5.20 8.19
N ARG A 101 12.76 6.27 8.11
CA ARG A 101 13.87 6.37 7.15
C ARG A 101 14.97 5.35 7.43
N LEU A 102 15.27 5.11 8.70
CA LEU A 102 16.22 4.08 9.11
C LEU A 102 15.75 2.69 8.65
N ILE A 103 14.51 2.31 8.96
CA ILE A 103 13.94 1.02 8.55
C ILE A 103 13.90 0.91 7.02
N ALA A 104 13.48 1.96 6.32
CA ALA A 104 13.47 1.98 4.85
C ALA A 104 14.89 1.79 4.27
N GLY A 105 15.90 2.46 4.83
CA GLY A 105 17.29 2.31 4.41
C GLY A 105 17.87 0.92 4.70
N ILE A 106 17.51 0.32 5.84
CA ILE A 106 17.94 -1.04 6.21
C ILE A 106 17.29 -2.09 5.29
N THR A 107 15.99 -1.97 5.06
CA THR A 107 15.20 -2.98 4.35
C THR A 107 15.19 -2.80 2.84
N GLY A 108 15.58 -1.62 2.35
CA GLY A 108 15.35 -1.20 0.97
C GLY A 108 13.88 -0.92 0.63
N VAL A 109 12.97 -0.99 1.60
CA VAL A 109 11.53 -0.81 1.38
C VAL A 109 11.13 0.63 1.67
N TRP A 110 11.07 1.43 0.61
CA TRP A 110 10.69 2.84 0.69
C TRP A 110 9.18 3.05 0.46
N PRO A 111 8.49 3.82 1.32
CA PRO A 111 7.08 4.12 1.12
C PRO A 111 6.89 5.19 0.02
N ILE A 112 6.15 4.84 -1.04
CA ILE A 112 5.67 5.83 -2.02
C ILE A 112 4.49 6.58 -1.39
N THR A 113 4.72 7.84 -1.01
CA THR A 113 3.70 8.67 -0.36
C THR A 113 3.11 9.66 -1.36
N LYS A 114 1.79 9.64 -1.52
CA LYS A 114 1.07 10.53 -2.43
C LYS A 114 -0.12 11.17 -1.74
N HIS A 115 -0.38 12.44 -2.09
CA HIS A 115 -1.58 13.12 -1.63
C HIS A 115 -2.82 12.40 -2.17
N MET A 116 -3.87 12.38 -1.35
CA MET A 116 -5.15 11.79 -1.71
C MET A 116 -6.27 12.77 -1.42
N CYS A 117 -7.34 12.73 -2.21
CA CYS A 117 -8.54 13.49 -1.93
C CYS A 117 -9.16 13.03 -0.58
N PRO A 118 -9.41 13.94 0.37
CA PRO A 118 -9.97 13.57 1.68
C PRO A 118 -11.43 13.08 1.60
N ASN A 119 -12.16 13.44 0.55
CA ASN A 119 -13.57 13.08 0.39
C ASN A 119 -13.80 11.76 -0.37
N SER A 120 -12.81 11.29 -1.14
CA SER A 120 -12.94 10.11 -1.99
C SER A 120 -11.81 9.10 -1.80
N CYS A 121 -10.75 9.44 -1.06
CA CYS A 121 -9.53 8.64 -0.94
C CYS A 121 -8.90 8.30 -2.31
N MET A 122 -9.22 9.07 -3.35
CA MET A 122 -8.56 8.97 -4.66
C MET A 122 -7.14 9.50 -4.52
N ALA A 123 -6.15 8.67 -4.86
CA ALA A 123 -4.76 9.09 -4.90
C ALA A 123 -4.49 10.00 -6.11
N TYR A 124 -3.75 11.09 -5.88
CA TYR A 124 -3.29 12.00 -6.92
C TYR A 124 -2.00 11.44 -7.53
N THR A 125 -2.15 10.51 -8.46
CA THR A 125 -1.05 9.80 -9.14
C THR A 125 -1.25 9.76 -10.64
N GLY A 126 -0.17 9.56 -11.39
CA GLY A 126 -0.19 9.52 -12.85
C GLY A 126 -0.80 10.79 -13.44
N PRO A 127 -1.83 10.70 -14.31
CA PRO A 127 -2.51 11.87 -14.90
C PRO A 127 -3.15 12.84 -13.89
N LEU A 128 -3.25 12.46 -12.61
CA LEU A 128 -3.86 13.26 -11.55
C LEU A 128 -2.84 13.85 -10.58
N VAL A 129 -1.53 13.77 -10.83
CA VAL A 129 -0.48 14.19 -9.89
C VAL A 129 -0.58 15.67 -9.49
N ASP A 130 -0.93 16.55 -10.43
CA ASP A 130 -1.03 18.00 -10.20
C ASP A 130 -2.39 18.45 -9.64
N ARG A 131 -3.27 17.50 -9.28
CA ARG A 131 -4.59 17.83 -8.74
C ARG A 131 -4.54 18.10 -7.25
N ASP A 132 -5.29 19.10 -6.84
CA ASP A 132 -5.59 19.45 -5.45
C ASP A 132 -7.06 19.17 -5.08
N THR A 133 -7.93 18.99 -6.07
CA THR A 133 -9.37 18.82 -5.92
C THR A 133 -9.86 17.44 -6.35
N CYS A 134 -10.89 16.96 -5.65
CA CYS A 134 -11.49 15.66 -5.88
C CYS A 134 -12.22 15.61 -7.24
N LEU A 135 -11.78 14.72 -8.14
CA LEU A 135 -12.41 14.54 -9.45
C LEU A 135 -13.82 13.92 -9.35
N HIS A 136 -14.01 13.04 -8.36
CA HIS A 136 -15.29 12.39 -8.11
C HIS A 136 -15.69 12.56 -6.65
N TYR A 137 -16.93 12.96 -6.43
CA TYR A 137 -17.55 12.72 -5.14
C TYR A 137 -17.82 11.21 -5.06
N LYS A 138 -17.33 10.59 -3.97
CA LYS A 138 -17.79 9.29 -3.49
C LYS A 138 -17.14 8.09 -4.24
N ALA A 139 -16.04 7.56 -3.69
CA ALA A 139 -15.41 6.30 -4.12
C ALA A 139 -16.24 5.03 -3.87
N TRP A 140 -17.40 5.15 -3.20
CA TRP A 140 -18.36 4.05 -3.02
C TRP A 140 -18.78 3.38 -4.34
N LYS A 141 -18.81 4.08 -5.48
CA LYS A 141 -19.21 3.48 -6.77
C LYS A 141 -18.25 2.38 -7.21
N PHE A 142 -16.94 2.63 -7.08
CA PHE A 142 -15.93 1.64 -7.43
C PHE A 142 -15.93 0.47 -6.45
N LEU A 143 -16.04 0.75 -5.14
CA LEU A 143 -16.21 -0.28 -4.13
C LEU A 143 -17.47 -1.12 -4.37
N LEU A 144 -18.57 -0.52 -4.86
CA LEU A 144 -19.78 -1.24 -5.23
C LEU A 144 -19.59 -2.13 -6.45
N TYR A 145 -18.85 -1.68 -7.47
CA TYR A 145 -18.58 -2.52 -8.64
C TYR A 145 -17.69 -3.71 -8.29
N LEU A 146 -16.61 -3.47 -7.55
CA LEU A 146 -15.67 -4.51 -7.16
C LEU A 146 -16.30 -5.43 -6.09
N PHE A 147 -16.68 -4.89 -4.94
CA PHE A 147 -17.12 -5.68 -3.80
C PHE A 147 -18.63 -5.95 -3.75
N GLY A 148 -19.46 -5.20 -4.48
CA GLY A 148 -20.89 -5.49 -4.59
C GLY A 148 -21.22 -6.40 -5.77
N LEU A 149 -20.91 -5.94 -6.99
CA LEU A 149 -21.29 -6.62 -8.24
C LEU A 149 -20.25 -7.63 -8.72
N GLY A 150 -18.98 -7.46 -8.34
CA GLY A 150 -17.85 -8.22 -8.86
C GLY A 150 -18.01 -9.74 -8.79
N PRO A 151 -18.49 -10.35 -7.69
CA PRO A 151 -18.71 -11.79 -7.64
C PRO A 151 -19.66 -12.31 -8.73
N GLY A 152 -20.69 -11.53 -9.09
CA GLY A 152 -21.62 -11.88 -10.15
C GLY A 152 -21.04 -11.61 -11.55
N LEU A 153 -20.41 -10.46 -11.74
CA LEU A 153 -19.83 -10.07 -13.04
C LEU A 153 -18.64 -10.94 -13.46
N LEU A 154 -17.85 -11.41 -12.48
CA LEU A 154 -16.66 -12.22 -12.72
C LEU A 154 -16.96 -13.73 -12.64
N TYR A 155 -18.19 -14.12 -12.32
CA TYR A 155 -18.62 -15.52 -12.34
C TYR A 155 -18.55 -16.05 -13.77
N CYS A 156 -17.95 -17.23 -13.96
CA CYS A 156 -17.64 -17.83 -15.27
C CYS A 156 -16.63 -17.07 -16.16
N VAL A 157 -16.19 -15.88 -15.77
CA VAL A 157 -15.10 -15.16 -16.45
C VAL A 157 -13.75 -15.54 -15.86
N LEU A 158 -13.66 -15.61 -14.53
CA LEU A 158 -12.45 -16.06 -13.84
C LEU A 158 -12.44 -17.58 -13.65
N PRO A 159 -11.25 -18.22 -13.67
CA PRO A 159 -11.10 -19.60 -13.23
C PRO A 159 -11.70 -19.79 -11.83
N THR A 160 -12.36 -20.93 -11.61
CA THR A 160 -13.14 -21.20 -10.39
C THR A 160 -12.37 -20.94 -9.09
N ASP A 161 -11.08 -21.30 -9.05
CA ASP A 161 -10.25 -21.10 -7.86
C ASP A 161 -9.91 -19.63 -7.59
N ILE A 162 -9.67 -18.85 -8.66
CA ILE A 162 -9.46 -17.40 -8.56
C ILE A 162 -10.75 -16.72 -8.14
N TRP A 163 -11.87 -17.09 -8.75
CA TRP A 163 -13.18 -16.54 -8.42
C TRP A 163 -13.57 -16.82 -6.95
N ARG A 164 -13.30 -18.03 -6.45
CA ARG A 164 -13.53 -18.36 -5.03
C ARG A 164 -12.64 -17.54 -4.10
N SER A 165 -11.36 -17.39 -4.43
CA SER A 165 -10.44 -16.56 -3.65
C SER A 165 -10.91 -15.10 -3.62
N TYR A 166 -11.25 -14.54 -4.78
CA TYR A 166 -11.82 -13.21 -4.92
C TYR A 166 -13.11 -13.04 -4.10
N SER A 167 -14.00 -14.04 -4.12
CA SER A 167 -15.25 -14.00 -3.35
C SER A 167 -15.02 -13.96 -1.83
N LYS A 168 -13.90 -14.53 -1.33
CA LYS A 168 -13.51 -14.40 0.08
C LYS A 168 -13.07 -12.98 0.42
N LEU A 169 -12.25 -12.36 -0.44
CA LEU A 169 -11.90 -10.94 -0.30
C LEU A 169 -13.17 -10.08 -0.22
N VAL A 170 -14.07 -10.27 -1.19
CA VAL A 170 -15.34 -9.54 -1.24
C VAL A 170 -16.16 -9.74 0.02
N SER A 171 -16.30 -10.98 0.49
CA SER A 171 -17.02 -11.27 1.73
C SER A 171 -16.41 -10.57 2.95
N GLY A 172 -15.08 -10.61 3.09
CA GLY A 172 -14.39 -9.94 4.20
C GLY A 172 -14.58 -8.42 4.16
N VAL A 173 -14.36 -7.80 3.00
CA VAL A 173 -14.54 -6.37 2.80
C VAL A 173 -16.00 -5.94 3.05
N CYS A 174 -16.98 -6.65 2.51
CA CYS A 174 -18.39 -6.32 2.73
C CYS A 174 -18.82 -6.39 4.19
N ILE A 175 -18.20 -7.24 5.02
CA ILE A 175 -18.48 -7.30 6.45
C ILE A 175 -17.84 -6.13 7.20
N ILE A 176 -16.56 -5.83 6.96
CA ILE A 176 -15.85 -4.78 7.71
C ILE A 176 -16.38 -3.37 7.40
N TYR A 177 -17.03 -3.18 6.26
CA TYR A 177 -17.65 -1.91 5.88
C TYR A 177 -19.08 -1.71 6.44
N GLN A 178 -19.65 -2.68 7.17
CA GLN A 178 -20.99 -2.50 7.76
C GLN A 178 -20.96 -1.50 8.92
N LYS A 179 -22.04 -0.72 9.06
CA LYS A 179 -22.19 0.28 10.15
C LYS A 179 -22.25 -0.35 11.55
N SER A 180 -22.72 -1.60 11.64
CA SER A 180 -22.80 -2.37 12.87
C SER A 180 -22.36 -3.79 12.57
N ILE A 181 -21.42 -4.33 13.34
CA ILE A 181 -20.78 -5.62 13.09
C ILE A 181 -20.75 -6.42 14.38
N THR A 182 -21.11 -7.69 14.31
CA THR A 182 -21.04 -8.63 15.43
C THR A 182 -19.68 -9.33 15.51
N GLN A 183 -19.30 -9.82 16.69
CA GLN A 183 -18.05 -10.55 16.88
C GLN A 183 -17.91 -11.77 15.94
N THR A 184 -18.99 -12.51 15.73
CA THR A 184 -19.02 -13.64 14.80
C THR A 184 -18.75 -13.20 13.35
N GLN A 185 -19.34 -12.08 12.91
CA GLN A 185 -19.07 -11.53 11.59
C GLN A 185 -17.61 -11.09 11.44
N ILE A 186 -17.02 -10.46 12.47
CA ILE A 186 -15.59 -10.08 12.46
C ILE A 186 -14.71 -11.33 12.30
N GLN A 187 -15.00 -12.41 13.03
CA GLN A 187 -14.24 -13.67 12.92
C GLN A 187 -14.33 -14.26 11.51
N VAL A 188 -15.51 -14.24 10.89
CA VAL A 188 -15.71 -14.68 9.50
C VAL A 188 -14.92 -13.80 8.54
N ALA A 189 -14.99 -12.47 8.69
CA ALA A 189 -14.25 -11.54 7.85
C ALA A 189 -12.74 -11.75 7.95
N HIS A 190 -12.23 -11.87 9.18
CA HIS A 190 -10.83 -12.13 9.45
C HIS A 190 -10.36 -13.43 8.78
N LEU A 191 -11.11 -14.53 8.95
CA LEU A 191 -10.81 -15.81 8.32
C LEU A 191 -10.78 -15.68 6.78
N HIS A 192 -11.78 -15.03 6.20
CA HIS A 192 -11.86 -14.85 4.75
C HIS A 192 -10.72 -14.00 4.19
N LEU A 193 -10.34 -12.91 4.86
CA LEU A 193 -9.25 -12.04 4.44
C LEU A 193 -7.90 -12.77 4.54
N ILE A 194 -7.63 -13.51 5.62
CA ILE A 194 -6.41 -14.33 5.74
C ILE A 194 -6.34 -15.37 4.63
N GLN A 195 -7.44 -16.09 4.40
CA GLN A 195 -7.48 -17.12 3.35
C GLN A 195 -7.29 -16.52 1.95
N PHE A 196 -7.81 -15.32 1.71
CA PHE A 196 -7.56 -14.59 0.47
C PHE A 196 -6.08 -14.23 0.34
N VAL A 197 -5.47 -13.60 1.35
CA VAL A 197 -4.05 -13.18 1.31
C VAL A 197 -3.13 -14.36 1.09
N ALA A 198 -3.28 -15.46 1.86
CA ALA A 198 -2.46 -16.66 1.69
C ALA A 198 -2.61 -17.27 0.28
N LYS A 199 -3.83 -17.25 -0.28
CA LYS A 199 -4.06 -17.74 -1.65
C LYS A 199 -3.49 -16.77 -2.69
N PHE A 200 -3.56 -15.47 -2.47
CA PHE A 200 -2.98 -14.45 -3.33
C PHE A 200 -1.46 -14.58 -3.37
N GLU A 201 -0.81 -14.68 -2.20
CA GLU A 201 0.64 -14.89 -2.06
C GLU A 201 1.11 -16.16 -2.77
N SER A 202 0.44 -17.30 -2.54
CA SER A 202 0.83 -18.55 -3.20
C SER A 202 0.64 -18.55 -4.72
N MET A 203 -0.22 -17.69 -5.25
CA MET A 203 -0.50 -17.62 -6.69
C MET A 203 0.33 -16.59 -7.43
N TYR A 204 0.67 -15.47 -6.79
CA TYR A 204 1.26 -14.31 -7.48
C TYR A 204 2.64 -13.90 -6.93
N ILE A 205 2.99 -14.30 -5.71
CA ILE A 205 4.22 -13.84 -5.03
C ILE A 205 5.30 -14.94 -4.99
N GLN A 206 5.01 -16.17 -5.39
CA GLN A 206 6.09 -17.14 -5.64
C GLN A 206 7.03 -16.55 -6.69
N CYS A 207 8.23 -16.14 -6.26
CA CYS A 207 9.31 -15.72 -7.13
C CYS A 207 9.42 -16.73 -8.26
N HIS A 208 9.33 -16.27 -9.49
CA HIS A 208 9.97 -16.94 -10.60
C HIS A 208 11.46 -17.05 -10.23
N GLU A 209 11.87 -18.20 -9.70
CA GLU A 209 13.26 -18.62 -9.76
C GLU A 209 13.53 -19.01 -11.22
N ASP A 210 13.86 -18.00 -12.03
CA ASP A 210 14.57 -18.17 -13.32
C ASP A 210 15.89 -17.41 -13.25
#